data_AF-A0A5A8CKN0-F1
#
_entry.id   AF-A0A5A8CKN0-F1
#
_cell.length_a   1.000
_cell.length_b   1.000
_cell.length_c   1.000
_cell.angle_alpha   90.00
_cell.angle_beta   90.00
_cell.angle_gamma   90.00
#
_symmetry.space_group_name_H-M   'P 1'
#
loop_
_entity.id
_entity.type
_entity.pdbx_description
1 polymer ?
#
loop_
_entity_poly.entity_id
_entity_poly.type
_entity_poly.pdbx_seq_one_letter_code
_entity_poly.pdbx_strand_id
1 'polypeptide(L)'
;MLHTWCRLAAAAALALLATTPADAQVGQHQGAGSAPGENPNEPPEMTPELWCAACHATVRESMRRMPAPKLVGEADVYAAFSKIDDDPFRFSSYAFSPPTIRYAVGRFLDEFEEVIDPKGAWEDGASLEEAFLTLHNQRVNPEEGICEALCKDVSFVPPEEREERLLEMQQQHRRQMARNKAKAARLAMEDVPPELEEGEQQEGEEEEEEEEEEEEVAQVEVGSDGEAGESRRSARKRKAKKAAEKEEPPPLDRRAIVARRARQEARTVGAPVMDL
;
A
#
# COMPACT_ATOMS: atom_id res chain seq x y z
N MET A 1 7.06 -55.03 19.03
CA MET A 1 7.15 -55.12 17.56
C MET A 1 5.80 -54.75 16.93
N LEU A 2 5.38 -53.48 17.02
CA LEU A 2 4.03 -53.04 16.63
C LEU A 2 4.00 -51.56 16.15
N HIS A 3 5.12 -51.02 15.64
CA HIS A 3 5.25 -49.59 15.28
C HIS A 3 5.91 -49.34 13.91
N THR A 4 5.63 -50.18 12.91
CA THR A 4 6.21 -50.00 11.55
C THR A 4 5.20 -50.03 10.40
N TRP A 5 3.89 -50.06 10.68
CA TRP A 5 2.85 -50.23 9.64
C TRP A 5 1.90 -49.04 9.44
N CYS A 6 2.18 -47.86 10.02
CA CYS A 6 1.32 -46.66 9.84
C CYS A 6 1.84 -45.60 8.86
N ARG A 7 2.97 -45.82 8.16
CA ARG A 7 3.55 -44.80 7.25
C ARG A 7 3.41 -45.09 5.75
N LEU A 8 2.70 -46.15 5.36
CA LEU A 8 2.57 -46.56 3.96
C LEU A 8 1.15 -46.41 3.36
N ALA A 9 0.18 -45.88 4.11
CA ALA A 9 -1.19 -45.67 3.61
C ALA A 9 -1.52 -44.21 3.23
N ALA A 10 -0.56 -43.27 3.34
CA ALA A 10 -0.79 -41.85 3.04
C ALA A 10 -0.30 -41.39 1.66
N ALA A 11 0.25 -42.29 0.83
CA ALA A 11 0.91 -41.92 -0.44
C ALA A 11 0.12 -42.27 -1.71
N ALA A 12 -1.15 -42.66 -1.61
CA ALA A 12 -1.95 -43.13 -2.77
C ALA A 12 -3.23 -42.32 -3.04
N ALA A 13 -3.47 -41.19 -2.35
CA ALA A 13 -4.66 -40.36 -2.53
C ALA A 13 -4.38 -38.99 -3.22
N LEU A 14 -3.16 -38.75 -3.71
CA LEU A 14 -2.72 -37.46 -4.26
C LEU A 14 -2.49 -37.46 -5.78
N ALA A 15 -3.02 -38.45 -6.51
CA ALA A 15 -2.76 -38.63 -7.94
C ALA A 15 -4.02 -38.63 -8.83
N LEU A 16 -5.04 -37.83 -8.47
CA LEU A 16 -6.22 -37.57 -9.32
C LEU A 16 -6.58 -36.07 -9.38
N LEU A 17 -5.56 -35.20 -9.41
CA LEU A 17 -5.70 -33.84 -9.94
C LEU A 17 -5.62 -33.91 -11.47
N ALA A 18 -6.74 -34.28 -12.08
CA ALA A 18 -6.96 -34.07 -13.51
C ALA A 18 -7.21 -32.58 -13.74
N THR A 19 -6.22 -31.97 -14.37
CA THR A 19 -6.19 -30.64 -14.97
C THR A 19 -7.46 -30.32 -15.75
N THR A 20 -8.23 -29.34 -15.28
CA THR A 20 -9.05 -28.50 -16.15
C THR A 20 -8.28 -27.21 -16.41
N PRO A 21 -8.18 -26.73 -17.66
CA PRO A 21 -7.69 -25.38 -17.91
C PRO A 21 -8.73 -24.42 -17.35
N ALA A 22 -8.45 -23.84 -16.19
CA ALA A 22 -9.09 -22.62 -15.76
C ALA A 22 -8.65 -21.54 -16.75
N ASP A 23 -9.45 -21.35 -17.80
CA ASP A 23 -9.47 -20.11 -18.53
C ASP A 23 -9.53 -18.99 -17.51
N ALA A 24 -8.41 -18.27 -17.42
CA ALA A 24 -8.22 -17.09 -16.61
C ALA A 24 -9.21 -16.04 -17.11
N GLN A 25 -10.45 -16.10 -16.60
CA GLN A 25 -11.20 -14.90 -16.37
C GLN A 25 -10.43 -14.13 -15.31
N VAL A 26 -9.45 -13.34 -15.77
CA VAL A 26 -9.07 -12.09 -15.13
C VAL A 26 -10.34 -11.26 -15.14
N GLY A 27 -11.21 -11.56 -14.17
CA GLY A 27 -12.35 -10.75 -13.83
C GLY A 27 -11.78 -9.39 -13.52
N GLN A 28 -11.89 -8.49 -14.49
CA GLN A 28 -11.89 -7.08 -14.24
C GLN A 28 -12.97 -6.85 -13.18
N HIS A 29 -12.62 -6.90 -11.90
CA HIS A 29 -13.30 -6.15 -10.86
C HIS A 29 -13.00 -4.67 -11.16
N GLN A 30 -13.56 -4.21 -12.29
CA GLN A 30 -13.63 -2.84 -12.74
C GLN A 30 -14.57 -2.12 -11.79
N GLY A 31 -14.04 -1.75 -10.62
CA GLY A 31 -14.76 -1.03 -9.61
C GLY A 31 -15.88 -1.85 -8.98
N ALA A 32 -16.06 -1.66 -7.68
CA ALA A 32 -17.43 -1.48 -7.22
C ALA A 32 -17.97 -0.23 -7.95
N GLY A 33 -18.36 -0.40 -9.21
CA GLY A 33 -19.27 0.51 -9.87
C GLY A 33 -20.54 0.38 -9.07
N SER A 34 -20.77 1.36 -8.18
CA SER A 34 -21.97 1.49 -7.37
C SER A 34 -23.14 1.07 -8.23
N ALA A 35 -23.77 -0.06 -7.89
CA ALA A 35 -25.01 -0.42 -8.52
C ALA A 35 -25.95 0.79 -8.29
N PRO A 36 -26.58 1.34 -9.34
CA PRO A 36 -27.44 2.50 -9.20
C PRO A 36 -28.67 2.09 -8.37
N GLY A 37 -28.58 2.25 -7.04
CA GLY A 37 -29.62 1.83 -6.10
C GLY A 37 -29.16 1.57 -4.67
N GLU A 38 -27.86 1.36 -4.40
CA GLU A 38 -27.39 1.17 -3.03
C GLU A 38 -27.39 2.50 -2.27
N ASN A 39 -28.08 2.51 -1.14
CA ASN A 39 -28.16 3.67 -0.26
C ASN A 39 -26.72 4.01 0.21
N PRO A 40 -26.18 5.21 -0.07
CA PRO A 40 -24.81 5.56 0.31
C PRO A 40 -24.58 5.59 1.83
N ASN A 41 -25.64 5.44 2.62
CA ASN A 41 -25.58 5.33 4.08
C ASN A 41 -25.58 3.89 4.60
N GLU A 42 -25.79 2.89 3.73
CA GLU A 42 -25.74 1.50 4.15
C GLU A 42 -24.28 1.07 4.34
N PRO A 43 -23.93 0.44 5.48
CA PRO A 43 -22.59 -0.07 5.67
C PRO A 43 -22.27 -1.09 4.57
N PRO A 44 -21.08 -1.03 3.95
CA PRO A 44 -20.71 -1.98 2.92
C PRO A 44 -20.67 -3.40 3.49
N GLU A 45 -21.16 -4.36 2.72
CA GLU A 45 -21.07 -5.78 3.08
C GLU A 45 -19.60 -6.21 3.15
N MET A 46 -19.24 -6.95 4.20
CA MET A 46 -17.87 -7.42 4.43
C MET A 46 -17.57 -8.67 3.60
N THR A 47 -17.16 -8.47 2.34
CA THR A 47 -16.73 -9.57 1.45
C THR A 47 -15.32 -10.08 1.81
N PRO A 48 -14.94 -11.32 1.43
CA PRO A 48 -13.58 -11.85 1.68
C PRO A 48 -12.46 -10.97 1.11
N GLU A 49 -12.68 -10.34 -0.05
CA GLU A 49 -11.72 -9.41 -0.66
C GLU A 49 -11.54 -8.15 0.21
N LEU A 50 -12.64 -7.66 0.79
CA LEU A 50 -12.63 -6.49 1.65
C LEU A 50 -11.97 -6.80 3.01
N TRP A 51 -12.22 -7.98 3.57
CA TRP A 51 -11.50 -8.52 4.73
C TRP A 51 -10.00 -8.61 4.49
N CYS A 52 -9.61 -9.20 3.37
CA CYS A 52 -8.22 -9.34 3.00
C CYS A 52 -7.55 -7.95 2.85
N ALA A 53 -8.18 -7.03 2.11
CA ALA A 53 -7.68 -5.67 1.95
C ALA A 53 -7.58 -4.92 3.29
N ALA A 54 -8.56 -5.08 4.19
CA ALA A 54 -8.53 -4.49 5.53
C ALA A 54 -7.39 -5.04 6.39
N CYS A 55 -7.10 -6.35 6.30
CA CYS A 55 -5.94 -6.94 6.97
C CYS A 55 -4.64 -6.32 6.48
N HIS A 56 -4.39 -6.34 5.16
CA HIS A 56 -3.17 -5.77 4.58
C HIS A 56 -3.03 -4.28 4.91
N ALA A 57 -4.13 -3.51 4.85
CA ALA A 57 -4.18 -2.11 5.24
C ALA A 57 -3.75 -1.89 6.69
N THR A 58 -4.35 -2.63 7.61
CA THR A 58 -4.06 -2.56 9.04
C THR A 58 -2.60 -2.88 9.32
N VAL A 59 -2.11 -4.01 8.83
CA VAL A 59 -0.75 -4.50 9.12
C VAL A 59 0.31 -3.56 8.53
N ARG A 60 0.14 -3.11 7.27
CA ARG A 60 1.07 -2.17 6.64
C ARG A 60 1.12 -0.82 7.34
N GLU A 61 -0.04 -0.29 7.72
CA GLU A 61 -0.09 1.00 8.39
C GLU A 61 0.53 0.92 9.79
N SER A 62 0.29 -0.17 10.52
CA SER A 62 0.98 -0.46 11.78
C SER A 62 2.50 -0.53 11.58
N MET A 63 2.98 -1.22 10.54
CA MET A 63 4.42 -1.28 10.21
C MET A 63 5.02 0.09 9.92
N ARG A 64 4.32 0.95 9.17
CA ARG A 64 4.80 2.30 8.84
C ARG A 64 4.93 3.21 10.06
N ARG A 65 4.13 2.99 11.09
CA ARG A 65 4.13 3.80 12.31
C ARG A 65 5.11 3.33 13.37
N MET A 66 5.57 2.08 13.28
CA MET A 66 6.54 1.57 14.22
C MET A 66 7.93 2.19 14.00
N PRO A 67 8.68 2.43 15.09
CA PRO A 67 10.05 2.92 14.99
C PRO A 67 10.96 1.83 14.42
N ALA A 68 11.57 2.09 13.26
CA ALA A 68 12.65 1.24 12.74
C ALA A 68 13.85 1.16 13.70
N PRO A 69 14.72 0.14 13.61
CA PRO A 69 14.53 -1.31 13.77
C PRO A 69 14.87 -1.70 15.22
N LYS A 70 14.25 -1.05 16.20
CA LYS A 70 14.43 -1.41 17.61
C LYS A 70 13.45 -2.53 17.97
N LEU A 71 13.76 -3.28 19.02
CA LEU A 71 12.75 -4.15 19.64
C LEU A 71 11.53 -3.28 19.96
N VAL A 72 10.41 -3.64 19.34
CA VAL A 72 9.15 -2.94 19.54
C VAL A 72 8.55 -3.50 20.82
N GLY A 73 8.08 -2.61 21.70
CA GLY A 73 7.33 -3.00 22.87
C GLY A 73 5.83 -3.11 22.56
N GLU A 74 5.10 -3.84 23.38
CA GLU A 74 3.63 -3.93 23.33
C GLU A 74 2.96 -2.54 23.27
N ALA A 75 3.47 -1.57 24.05
CA ALA A 75 2.95 -0.20 24.05
C ALA A 75 3.11 0.52 22.69
N ASP A 76 4.16 0.22 21.93
CA ASP A 76 4.39 0.79 20.61
C ASP A 76 3.41 0.18 19.59
N VAL A 77 3.12 -1.11 19.72
CA VAL A 77 2.12 -1.82 18.89
C VAL A 77 0.75 -1.20 19.13
N TYR A 78 0.28 -1.13 20.39
CA TYR A 78 -1.00 -0.48 20.70
C TYR A 78 -1.07 0.97 20.20
N ALA A 79 0.02 1.74 20.34
CA ALA A 79 0.09 3.11 19.83
C ALA A 79 0.04 3.19 18.29
N ALA A 80 0.50 2.17 17.57
CA ALA A 80 0.40 2.08 16.13
C ALA A 80 -1.04 1.76 15.67
N PHE A 81 -1.67 0.77 16.32
CA PHE A 81 -3.03 0.31 16.02
C PHE A 81 -4.10 1.36 16.34
N SER A 82 -4.02 1.97 17.53
CA SER A 82 -4.98 3.02 17.97
C SER A 82 -5.03 4.27 17.07
N LYS A 83 -4.04 4.47 16.20
CA LYS A 83 -3.99 5.63 15.29
C LYS A 83 -4.46 5.30 13.88
N ILE A 84 -4.80 4.04 13.58
CA ILE A 84 -5.14 3.59 12.21
C ILE A 84 -6.28 4.42 11.63
N ASP A 85 -7.24 4.80 12.47
CA ASP A 85 -8.39 5.59 12.06
C ASP A 85 -8.17 7.11 11.96
N ASP A 86 -7.00 7.61 12.36
CA ASP A 86 -6.74 9.07 12.43
C ASP A 86 -6.59 9.73 11.04
N ASP A 87 -6.26 8.96 9.99
CA ASP A 87 -5.95 9.51 8.67
C ASP A 87 -6.81 8.86 7.56
N PRO A 88 -7.88 9.53 7.10
CA PRO A 88 -8.83 8.96 6.15
C PRO A 88 -8.25 8.77 4.73
N PHE A 89 -7.10 9.37 4.42
CA PHE A 89 -6.54 9.32 3.06
C PHE A 89 -5.49 8.23 2.88
N ARG A 90 -5.03 7.58 3.96
CA ARG A 90 -3.94 6.58 3.88
C ARG A 90 -4.31 5.29 3.18
N PHE A 91 -5.59 5.01 3.04
CA PHE A 91 -6.10 3.82 2.37
C PHE A 91 -6.47 4.05 0.90
N SER A 92 -6.10 5.20 0.33
CA SER A 92 -6.43 5.56 -1.07
C SER A 92 -5.77 4.67 -2.13
N SER A 93 -4.76 3.89 -1.76
CA SER A 93 -4.03 3.01 -2.69
C SER A 93 -4.68 1.62 -2.86
N TYR A 94 -5.72 1.30 -2.09
CA TYR A 94 -6.43 0.02 -2.18
C TYR A 94 -7.45 -0.01 -3.32
N ALA A 95 -7.93 -1.22 -3.67
CA ALA A 95 -8.94 -1.41 -4.70
C ALA A 95 -10.30 -0.76 -4.36
N PHE A 96 -10.57 -0.58 -3.07
CA PHE A 96 -11.81 -0.07 -2.51
C PHE A 96 -11.76 1.44 -2.27
N SER A 97 -12.93 2.08 -2.19
CA SER A 97 -13.01 3.50 -1.87
C SER A 97 -12.52 3.77 -0.42
N PRO A 98 -11.90 4.93 -0.13
CA PRO A 98 -11.44 5.28 1.22
C PRO A 98 -12.47 5.09 2.34
N PRO A 99 -13.77 5.45 2.20
CA PRO A 99 -14.75 5.19 3.26
C PRO A 99 -15.03 3.69 3.44
N THR A 100 -15.09 2.91 2.36
CA THR A 100 -15.34 1.46 2.41
C THR A 100 -14.21 0.74 3.15
N ILE A 101 -12.96 1.01 2.78
CA ILE A 101 -11.82 0.34 3.40
C ILE A 101 -11.64 0.78 4.85
N ARG A 102 -11.94 2.04 5.20
CA ARG A 102 -11.92 2.49 6.59
C ARG A 102 -12.96 1.76 7.45
N TYR A 103 -14.17 1.62 6.94
CA TYR A 103 -15.21 0.83 7.61
C TYR A 103 -14.73 -0.61 7.84
N ALA A 104 -14.16 -1.22 6.79
CA ALA A 104 -13.65 -2.58 6.86
C ALA A 104 -12.49 -2.76 7.84
N VAL A 105 -11.58 -1.78 7.92
CA VAL A 105 -10.47 -1.76 8.89
C VAL A 105 -11.00 -1.67 10.32
N GLY A 106 -11.97 -0.80 10.60
CA GLY A 106 -12.60 -0.73 11.92
C GLY A 106 -13.26 -2.05 12.31
N ARG A 107 -14.07 -2.61 11.40
CA ARG A 107 -14.70 -3.93 11.58
C ARG A 107 -13.67 -5.03 11.78
N PHE A 108 -12.58 -4.99 11.01
CA PHE A 108 -11.48 -5.94 11.13
C PHE A 108 -10.84 -5.88 12.51
N LEU A 109 -10.56 -4.68 13.04
CA LEU A 109 -9.98 -4.54 14.39
C LEU A 109 -10.94 -5.00 15.49
N ASP A 110 -12.24 -4.75 15.33
CA ASP A 110 -13.26 -5.15 16.32
C ASP A 110 -13.49 -6.68 16.34
N GLU A 111 -13.47 -7.33 15.17
CA GLU A 111 -13.82 -8.75 15.02
C GLU A 111 -12.61 -9.64 14.76
N PHE A 112 -11.39 -9.11 14.74
CA PHE A 112 -10.18 -9.88 14.42
C PHE A 112 -10.09 -11.15 15.26
N GLU A 113 -10.32 -11.03 16.56
CA GLU A 113 -10.26 -12.14 17.49
C GLU A 113 -11.29 -13.21 17.14
N GLU A 114 -12.49 -12.85 16.69
CA GLU A 114 -13.55 -13.81 16.31
C GLU A 114 -13.32 -14.45 14.93
N VAL A 115 -12.76 -13.68 13.99
CA VAL A 115 -12.57 -14.09 12.59
C VAL A 115 -11.29 -14.90 12.41
N ILE A 116 -10.25 -14.57 13.17
CA ILE A 116 -8.96 -15.27 13.18
C ILE A 116 -8.89 -16.29 14.32
N ASP A 117 -9.91 -16.44 15.20
CA ASP A 117 -9.86 -17.43 16.30
C ASP A 117 -9.60 -18.85 15.75
N PRO A 118 -8.40 -19.41 15.99
CA PRO A 118 -7.80 -20.36 15.09
C PRO A 118 -7.65 -21.69 15.81
N LYS A 119 -8.44 -22.71 15.45
CA LYS A 119 -8.04 -24.09 15.80
C LYS A 119 -6.80 -24.58 15.04
N GLY A 120 -5.98 -23.71 14.42
CA GLY A 120 -4.85 -24.19 13.62
C GLY A 120 -3.78 -23.21 13.16
N ALA A 121 -3.95 -21.89 13.25
CA ALA A 121 -2.92 -20.93 12.82
C ALA A 121 -2.02 -20.42 13.98
N TRP A 122 -2.58 -20.25 15.18
CA TRP A 122 -1.88 -19.73 16.36
C TRP A 122 -2.28 -20.58 17.57
N GLU A 123 -1.34 -21.32 18.17
CA GLU A 123 -1.67 -22.38 19.14
C GLU A 123 -2.22 -21.86 20.49
N ASP A 124 -2.19 -20.55 20.76
CA ASP A 124 -2.38 -20.02 22.12
C ASP A 124 -3.40 -18.87 22.27
N GLY A 125 -4.26 -18.62 21.27
CA GLY A 125 -5.25 -17.53 21.37
C GLY A 125 -4.58 -16.14 21.50
N ALA A 126 -3.42 -15.98 20.88
CA ALA A 126 -2.66 -14.73 20.87
C ALA A 126 -3.50 -13.62 20.20
N SER A 127 -3.55 -12.44 20.82
CA SER A 127 -4.24 -11.29 20.23
C SER A 127 -3.55 -10.83 18.94
N LEU A 128 -4.23 -10.01 18.13
CA LEU A 128 -3.63 -9.40 16.94
C LEU A 128 -2.32 -8.68 17.25
N GLU A 129 -2.28 -7.96 18.35
CA GLU A 129 -1.10 -7.21 18.79
C GLU A 129 0.04 -8.13 19.18
N GLU A 130 -0.23 -9.25 19.86
CA GLU A 130 0.78 -10.23 20.25
C GLU A 130 1.34 -10.98 19.03
N ALA A 131 0.46 -11.39 18.11
CA ALA A 131 0.84 -11.99 16.84
C ALA A 131 1.75 -11.06 16.02
N PHE A 132 1.33 -9.80 15.90
CA PHE A 132 2.08 -8.76 15.19
C PHE A 132 3.42 -8.45 15.86
N LEU A 133 3.44 -8.27 17.19
CA LEU A 133 4.65 -8.05 17.98
C LEU A 133 5.66 -9.18 17.79
N THR A 134 5.18 -10.42 17.83
CA THR A 134 6.00 -11.63 17.69
C THR A 134 6.64 -11.69 16.31
N LEU A 135 5.84 -11.57 15.24
CA LEU A 135 6.35 -11.60 13.86
C LEU A 135 7.32 -10.45 13.60
N HIS A 136 6.99 -9.25 14.07
CA HIS A 136 7.83 -8.08 13.89
C HIS A 136 9.19 -8.23 14.59
N ASN A 137 9.21 -8.69 15.84
CA ASN A 137 10.45 -8.90 16.60
C ASN A 137 11.28 -10.08 16.06
N GLN A 138 10.64 -11.09 15.46
CA GLN A 138 11.32 -12.17 14.74
C GLN A 138 11.84 -11.74 13.36
N ARG A 139 11.52 -10.51 12.90
CA ARG A 139 11.84 -9.98 11.56
C ARG A 139 11.23 -10.82 10.44
N VAL A 140 10.12 -11.48 10.72
CA VAL A 140 9.26 -12.09 9.70
C VAL A 140 8.32 -11.01 9.19
N ASN A 141 7.94 -11.05 7.91
CA ASN A 141 6.98 -10.11 7.37
C ASN A 141 5.61 -10.33 8.05
N PRO A 142 5.13 -9.40 8.92
CA PRO A 142 3.87 -9.61 9.62
C PRO A 142 2.68 -9.59 8.67
N GLU A 143 2.83 -8.98 7.49
CA GLU A 143 1.80 -8.94 6.45
C GLU A 143 1.50 -10.34 5.90
N GLU A 144 2.54 -11.11 5.57
CA GLU A 144 2.38 -12.50 5.14
C GLU A 144 1.83 -13.35 6.28
N GLY A 145 2.42 -13.28 7.48
CA GLY A 145 2.02 -14.15 8.58
C GLY A 145 0.60 -13.93 9.11
N ILE A 146 0.10 -12.69 9.12
CA ILE A 146 -1.23 -12.37 9.66
C ILE A 146 -2.29 -12.49 8.57
N CYS A 147 -2.03 -11.98 7.35
CA CYS A 147 -3.05 -11.89 6.32
C CYS A 147 -3.15 -13.14 5.44
N GLU A 148 -2.14 -14.03 5.41
CA GLU A 148 -2.18 -15.26 4.58
C GLU A 148 -3.39 -16.14 4.92
N ALA A 149 -3.76 -16.25 6.19
CA ALA A 149 -4.91 -17.04 6.61
C ALA A 149 -6.24 -16.51 6.06
N LEU A 150 -6.41 -15.18 6.00
CA LEU A 150 -7.62 -14.53 5.49
C LEU A 150 -7.65 -14.42 3.96
N CYS A 151 -6.48 -14.26 3.35
CA CYS A 151 -6.35 -13.95 1.93
C CYS A 151 -6.15 -15.20 1.06
N LYS A 152 -6.11 -16.41 1.64
CA LYS A 152 -5.74 -17.64 0.93
C LYS A 152 -6.53 -17.88 -0.37
N ASP A 153 -7.82 -17.58 -0.36
CA ASP A 153 -8.72 -17.79 -1.50
C ASP A 153 -8.98 -16.49 -2.30
N VAL A 154 -8.31 -15.39 -1.94
CA VAL A 154 -8.48 -14.07 -2.55
C VAL A 154 -7.24 -13.73 -3.36
N SER A 155 -7.42 -13.38 -4.64
CA SER A 155 -6.33 -12.82 -5.44
C SER A 155 -6.07 -11.37 -5.02
N PHE A 156 -5.27 -11.19 -3.98
CA PHE A 156 -4.85 -9.86 -3.53
C PHE A 156 -3.70 -9.34 -4.42
N VAL A 157 -3.89 -8.16 -5.00
CA VAL A 157 -2.84 -7.43 -5.70
C VAL A 157 -2.40 -6.28 -4.80
N PRO A 158 -1.13 -6.25 -4.36
CA PRO A 158 -0.59 -5.16 -3.58
C PRO A 158 -0.84 -3.79 -4.23
N PRO A 159 -1.18 -2.76 -3.43
CA PRO A 159 -1.28 -1.38 -3.89
C PRO A 159 -0.10 -0.91 -4.77
N GLU A 160 1.13 -1.27 -4.42
CA GLU A 160 2.33 -0.85 -5.17
C GLU A 160 2.35 -1.46 -6.58
N GLU A 161 1.99 -2.73 -6.70
CA GLU A 161 1.91 -3.42 -8.00
C GLU A 161 0.77 -2.85 -8.86
N ARG A 162 -0.34 -2.45 -8.21
CA ARG A 162 -1.45 -1.79 -8.91
C ARG A 162 -1.04 -0.42 -9.45
N GLU A 163 -0.31 0.38 -8.67
CA GLU A 163 0.23 1.68 -9.10
C GLU A 163 1.22 1.51 -10.27
N GLU A 164 2.11 0.51 -10.20
CA GLU A 164 3.04 0.19 -11.28
C GLU A 164 2.31 -0.17 -12.58
N ARG A 165 1.28 -1.03 -12.52
CA ARG A 165 0.45 -1.39 -13.67
C ARG A 165 -0.29 -0.17 -14.26
N LEU A 166 -0.75 0.77 -13.43
CA LEU A 166 -1.39 2.00 -13.90
C LEU A 166 -0.40 2.93 -14.61
N LEU A 167 0.81 3.08 -14.06
CA LEU A 167 1.89 3.84 -14.70
C LEU A 167 2.30 3.22 -16.04
N GLU A 168 2.42 1.90 -16.09
CA GLU A 168 2.72 1.19 -17.32
C GLU A 168 1.63 1.41 -18.38
N MET A 169 0.36 1.27 -18.00
CA MET A 169 -0.78 1.55 -18.90
C MET A 169 -0.75 2.99 -19.43
N GLN A 170 -0.49 3.97 -18.56
CA GLN A 170 -0.38 5.38 -18.97
C GLN A 170 0.78 5.59 -19.95
N GLN A 171 1.92 4.94 -19.71
CA GLN A 171 3.08 5.01 -20.60
C GLN A 171 2.79 4.37 -21.96
N GLN A 172 2.13 3.21 -21.97
CA GLN A 172 1.70 2.53 -23.20
C GLN A 172 0.73 3.41 -24.01
N HIS A 173 -0.24 4.05 -23.36
CA HIS A 173 -1.16 4.98 -24.01
C HIS A 173 -0.43 6.17 -24.63
N ARG A 174 0.52 6.79 -23.92
CA ARG A 174 1.36 7.88 -24.47
C ARG A 174 2.15 7.43 -25.71
N ARG A 175 2.73 6.22 -25.66
CA ARG A 175 3.44 5.64 -26.82
C ARG A 175 2.51 5.40 -28.01
N GLN A 176 1.29 4.94 -27.76
CA GLN A 176 0.29 4.74 -28.81
C GLN A 176 -0.12 6.06 -29.45
N MET A 177 -0.36 7.11 -28.66
CA MET A 177 -0.69 8.44 -29.16
C MET A 177 0.45 9.04 -29.98
N ALA A 178 1.71 8.88 -29.55
CA ALA A 178 2.88 9.32 -30.31
C ALA A 178 2.99 8.60 -31.67
N ARG A 179 2.76 7.27 -31.70
CA ARG A 179 2.75 6.48 -32.94
C ARG A 179 1.64 6.91 -33.89
N ASN A 180 0.44 7.14 -33.37
CA ASN A 180 -0.70 7.61 -34.17
C ASN A 180 -0.45 9.01 -34.74
N LYS A 181 0.12 9.92 -33.94
CA LYS A 181 0.52 11.26 -34.39
C LYS A 181 1.57 11.18 -35.51
N ALA A 182 2.59 10.35 -35.36
CA ALA A 182 3.61 10.16 -36.40
C ALA A 182 3.02 9.56 -37.69
N LYS A 183 2.09 8.60 -37.57
CA LYS A 183 1.39 8.03 -38.74
C LYS A 183 0.52 9.07 -39.44
N ALA A 184 -0.20 9.91 -38.69
CA ALA A 184 -1.00 11.00 -39.25
C ALA A 184 -0.14 12.04 -39.98
N ALA A 185 1.01 12.42 -39.41
CA ALA A 185 1.95 13.33 -40.05
C ALA A 185 2.51 12.75 -41.38
N ARG A 186 2.79 11.45 -41.42
CA ARG A 186 3.23 10.78 -42.65
C ARG A 186 2.15 10.80 -43.74
N LEU A 187 0.90 10.49 -43.39
CA LEU A 187 -0.21 10.55 -44.34
C LEU A 187 -0.44 11.97 -44.87
N ALA A 188 -0.30 13.00 -44.03
CA ALA A 188 -0.44 14.39 -44.46
C ALA A 188 0.66 14.84 -45.44
N MET A 189 1.86 14.27 -45.37
CA MET A 189 2.94 14.55 -46.33
C MET A 189 2.76 13.80 -47.67
N GLU A 190 2.01 12.70 -47.68
CA GLU A 190 1.79 11.88 -48.88
C GLU A 190 0.74 12.48 -49.82
N ASP A 191 -0.14 13.34 -49.30
CA ASP A 191 -1.17 14.07 -50.06
C ASP A 191 -0.68 15.41 -50.65
N VAL A 192 0.62 15.72 -50.60
CA VAL A 192 1.17 16.88 -51.33
C VAL A 192 1.18 16.54 -52.82
N PRO A 193 0.34 17.19 -53.65
CA PRO A 193 0.31 16.92 -55.08
C PRO A 193 1.68 17.26 -55.67
N PRO A 194 2.25 16.43 -56.56
CA PRO A 194 3.41 16.80 -57.34
C PRO A 194 3.00 17.84 -58.40
N GLU A 195 2.62 19.04 -58.00
CA GLU A 195 2.34 20.15 -58.92
C GLU A 195 3.51 21.15 -58.92
N LEU A 196 4.30 21.00 -59.99
CA LEU A 196 4.99 22.06 -60.72
C LEU A 196 6.09 22.83 -59.97
N GLU A 197 7.26 22.18 -59.86
CA GLU A 197 8.55 22.88 -59.90
C GLU A 197 8.77 23.49 -61.29
N GLU A 198 8.11 24.61 -61.62
CA GLU A 198 8.61 25.51 -62.65
C GLU A 198 8.41 26.97 -62.22
N GLY A 199 9.46 27.51 -61.58
CA GLY A 199 9.83 28.92 -61.65
C GLY A 199 9.12 29.88 -60.70
N GLU A 200 9.84 30.33 -59.67
CA GLU A 200 10.28 31.73 -59.54
C GLU A 200 11.21 31.84 -58.31
N GLN A 201 12.50 32.08 -58.58
CA GLN A 201 13.45 32.58 -57.59
C GLN A 201 13.00 34.00 -57.23
N GLN A 202 12.41 34.17 -56.05
CA GLN A 202 12.24 35.50 -55.47
C GLN A 202 13.11 35.59 -54.22
N GLU A 203 14.22 36.29 -54.40
CA GLU A 203 15.04 36.84 -53.32
C GLU A 203 14.13 37.73 -52.46
N GLY A 204 13.88 37.30 -51.23
CA GLY A 204 13.15 38.05 -50.22
C GLY A 204 14.00 38.08 -48.97
N GLU A 205 14.60 39.24 -48.74
CA GLU A 205 15.50 39.59 -47.65
C GLU A 205 14.93 39.27 -46.26
N GLU A 206 15.88 38.89 -45.41
CA GLU A 206 15.88 38.90 -43.96
C GLU A 206 15.17 40.13 -43.36
N GLU A 207 14.14 39.89 -42.53
CA GLU A 207 13.87 40.72 -41.35
C GLU A 207 13.65 39.77 -40.17
N GLU A 208 14.73 39.58 -39.42
CA GLU A 208 14.70 39.11 -38.03
C GLU A 208 14.00 40.20 -37.19
N GLU A 209 12.73 40.00 -36.84
CA GLU A 209 12.13 40.70 -35.70
C GLU A 209 12.27 39.81 -34.46
N GLU A 210 13.18 40.24 -33.60
CA GLU A 210 13.26 39.89 -32.18
C GLU A 210 11.92 40.23 -31.48
N GLU A 211 11.15 39.22 -31.09
CA GLU A 211 10.24 39.34 -29.95
C GLU A 211 10.77 38.45 -28.80
N GLU A 212 11.52 39.10 -27.92
CA GLU A 212 11.75 38.69 -26.54
C GLU A 212 10.39 38.68 -25.79
N GLU A 213 9.76 37.51 -25.66
CA GLU A 213 8.84 37.27 -24.54
C GLU A 213 9.57 36.45 -23.46
N GLU A 214 9.87 37.14 -22.37
CA GLU A 214 10.33 36.59 -21.09
C GLU A 214 9.30 35.60 -20.53
N GLU A 215 9.47 34.30 -20.79
CA GLU A 215 8.91 33.27 -19.91
C GLU A 215 10.04 32.68 -19.05
N GLU A 216 10.17 33.23 -17.85
CA GLU A 216 11.02 32.75 -16.76
C GLU A 216 10.52 31.36 -16.30
N VAL A 217 10.81 30.32 -17.08
CA VAL A 217 10.63 28.93 -16.68
C VAL A 217 11.91 28.48 -15.99
N ALA A 218 11.84 28.36 -14.67
CA ALA A 218 12.87 27.77 -13.83
C ALA A 218 13.31 26.39 -14.36
N GLN A 219 14.42 26.36 -15.10
CA GLN A 219 15.17 25.15 -15.35
C GLN A 219 16.12 24.90 -14.19
N VAL A 220 15.69 23.98 -13.33
CA VAL A 220 16.56 23.28 -12.40
C VAL A 220 17.62 22.54 -13.21
N GLU A 221 18.88 22.92 -13.02
CA GLU A 221 20.05 22.25 -13.57
C GLU A 221 20.06 20.77 -13.16
N VAL A 222 19.71 19.89 -14.10
CA VAL A 222 20.09 18.47 -14.03
C VAL A 222 21.47 18.35 -14.66
N GLY A 223 22.47 18.71 -13.86
CA GLY A 223 23.88 18.41 -14.13
C GLY A 223 24.08 16.89 -14.09
N SER A 224 24.21 16.29 -15.27
CA SER A 224 24.75 14.96 -15.46
C SER A 224 26.27 15.02 -15.36
N ASP A 225 26.81 14.90 -14.14
CA ASP A 225 28.20 14.50 -13.92
C ASP A 225 28.32 13.62 -12.65
N GLY A 226 28.54 12.34 -12.91
CA GLY A 226 29.42 11.42 -12.17
C GLY A 226 29.61 11.55 -10.65
N GLU A 227 29.01 10.61 -9.93
CA GLU A 227 29.67 9.74 -8.92
C GLU A 227 30.34 10.32 -7.65
N ALA A 228 30.45 11.64 -7.43
CA ALA A 228 31.18 12.17 -6.25
C ALA A 228 30.29 12.69 -5.09
N GLY A 229 28.97 12.75 -5.25
CA GLY A 229 28.06 13.44 -4.33
C GLY A 229 27.56 12.64 -3.12
N GLU A 230 27.51 11.30 -3.22
CA GLU A 230 26.84 10.46 -2.22
C GLU A 230 27.62 10.31 -0.90
N SER A 231 28.94 10.47 -0.98
CA SER A 231 29.85 10.37 0.18
C SER A 231 29.68 11.52 1.19
N ARG A 232 29.31 12.73 0.73
CA ARG A 232 29.19 13.91 1.61
C ARG A 232 27.86 13.98 2.37
N ARG A 233 26.75 13.48 1.79
CA ARG A 233 25.45 13.39 2.50
C ARG A 233 25.47 12.31 3.60
N SER A 234 26.16 11.20 3.37
CA SER A 234 26.28 10.11 4.35
C SER A 234 27.13 10.52 5.57
N ALA A 235 28.17 11.33 5.37
CA ALA A 235 29.00 11.87 6.46
C ALA A 235 28.26 12.89 7.36
N ARG A 236 27.38 13.74 6.79
CA ARG A 236 26.56 14.69 7.58
C ARG A 236 25.47 14.00 8.41
N LYS A 237 24.82 12.95 7.88
CA LYS A 237 23.84 12.14 8.63
C LYS A 237 24.47 11.40 9.83
N ARG A 238 25.72 10.91 9.68
CA ARG A 238 26.44 10.23 10.77
C ARG A 238 26.84 11.17 11.92
N LYS A 239 27.16 12.45 11.63
CA LYS A 239 27.46 13.43 12.69
C LYS A 239 26.21 13.90 13.45
N ALA A 240 25.06 14.04 12.79
CA ALA A 240 23.80 14.39 13.46
C ALA A 240 23.27 13.25 14.35
N LYS A 241 23.37 11.99 13.90
CA LYS A 241 22.95 10.82 14.71
C LYS A 241 23.80 10.65 15.97
N LYS A 242 25.11 10.91 15.89
CA LYS A 242 26.01 10.82 17.05
C LYS A 242 25.84 11.95 18.08
N ALA A 243 25.21 13.06 17.69
CA ALA A 243 24.82 14.14 18.62
C ALA A 243 23.52 13.79 19.37
N ALA A 244 22.54 13.19 18.69
CA ALA A 244 21.27 12.78 19.29
C ALA A 244 21.40 11.56 20.22
N GLU A 245 22.38 10.68 20.02
CA GLU A 245 22.61 9.50 20.86
C GLU A 245 23.25 9.84 22.23
N LYS A 246 23.63 11.10 22.45
CA LYS A 246 24.24 11.58 23.70
C LYS A 246 23.29 12.37 24.60
N GLU A 247 22.05 12.62 24.16
CA GLU A 247 20.98 13.11 25.02
C GLU A 247 20.29 11.91 25.67
N GLU A 248 20.59 11.67 26.94
CA GLU A 248 19.79 10.79 27.78
C GLU A 248 18.35 11.31 27.80
N PRO A 249 17.34 10.48 27.46
CA PRO A 249 15.96 10.91 27.54
C PRO A 249 15.66 11.35 28.98
N PRO A 250 14.95 12.47 29.18
CA PRO A 250 14.63 12.93 30.53
C PRO A 250 13.89 11.82 31.29
N PRO A 251 14.25 11.56 32.56
CA PRO A 251 13.63 10.50 33.33
C PRO A 251 12.12 10.74 33.37
N LEU A 252 11.36 9.79 32.83
CA LEU A 252 9.90 9.85 32.84
C LEU A 252 9.42 9.85 34.29
N ASP A 253 8.67 10.89 34.66
CA ASP A 253 8.12 11.04 36.00
C ASP A 253 7.19 9.85 36.32
N ARG A 254 7.62 9.01 37.27
CA ARG A 254 6.85 7.86 37.76
C ARG A 254 5.43 8.25 38.16
N ARG A 255 5.19 9.49 38.61
CA ARG A 255 3.85 9.97 38.95
C ARG A 255 2.94 10.11 37.73
N ALA A 256 3.49 10.51 36.58
CA ALA A 256 2.72 10.65 35.35
C ALA A 256 2.27 9.28 34.80
N ILE A 257 3.10 8.25 34.96
CA ILE A 257 2.79 6.87 34.55
C ILE A 257 1.66 6.29 35.42
N VAL A 258 1.74 6.45 36.75
CA VAL A 258 0.70 6.00 37.68
C VAL A 258 -0.63 6.73 37.44
N ALA A 259 -0.60 8.04 37.20
CA ALA A 259 -1.79 8.82 36.91
C ALA A 259 -2.47 8.41 35.59
N ARG A 260 -1.70 7.99 34.57
CA ARG A 260 -2.27 7.47 33.31
C ARG A 260 -2.96 6.13 33.51
N ARG A 261 -2.33 5.21 34.24
CA ARG A 261 -2.88 3.88 34.54
C ARG A 261 -4.20 3.98 35.32
N ALA A 262 -4.25 4.84 36.33
CA ALA A 262 -5.48 5.08 37.10
C ALA A 262 -6.65 5.62 36.25
N ARG A 263 -6.35 6.43 35.21
CA ARG A 263 -7.40 6.93 34.28
C ARG A 263 -7.88 5.86 33.31
N GLN A 264 -7.04 4.91 32.92
CA GLN A 264 -7.45 3.78 32.08
C GLN A 264 -8.33 2.81 32.88
N GLU A 265 -7.93 2.48 34.11
CA GLU A 265 -8.71 1.60 35.00
C GLU A 265 -10.09 2.21 35.34
N ALA A 266 -10.17 3.54 35.48
CA ALA A 266 -11.44 4.23 35.69
C ALA A 266 -12.38 4.24 34.46
N ARG A 267 -11.87 3.96 33.25
CA ARG A 267 -12.69 3.85 32.04
C ARG A 267 -13.20 2.43 31.80
N THR A 268 -12.45 1.41 32.22
CA THR A 268 -12.83 0.00 32.03
C THR A 268 -13.85 -0.47 33.05
N VAL A 269 -13.86 0.13 34.25
CA VAL A 269 -14.90 -0.13 35.25
C VAL A 269 -16.03 0.85 35.01
N GLY A 270 -16.92 0.52 34.07
CA GLY A 270 -18.09 1.34 33.75
C GLY A 270 -18.87 1.73 35.00
N ALA A 271 -18.85 3.02 35.35
CA ALA A 271 -19.72 3.54 36.40
C ALA A 271 -21.16 3.38 35.92
N PRO A 272 -22.05 2.71 36.68
CA PRO A 272 -23.46 2.63 36.32
C PRO A 272 -24.03 4.05 36.35
N VAL A 273 -24.49 4.51 35.19
CA VAL A 273 -25.29 5.73 35.08
C VAL A 273 -26.62 5.42 35.78
N MET A 274 -26.76 5.92 37.00
CA MET A 274 -28.05 5.96 37.69
C MET A 274 -28.80 7.16 37.11
N ASP A 275 -29.76 6.89 36.23
CA ASP A 275 -30.76 7.88 35.82
C ASP A 275 -31.60 8.28 37.04
N LEU A 276 -31.68 9.60 37.27
CA LEU A 276 -32.55 10.25 38.25
C LEU A 276 -33.80 10.81 37.55
#